data_AF-A0AAV7EAV9-F1
#
_entry.id   AF-A0AAV7EAV9-F1
#
_cell.length_a   1.000
_cell.length_b   1.000
_cell.length_c   1.000
_cell.angle_alpha   90.00
_cell.angle_beta   90.00
_cell.angle_gamma   90.00
#
_symmetry.space_group_name_H-M   'P 1'
#
loop_
_entity.id
_entity.type
_entity.pdbx_description
1 polymer ?
#
loop_
_entity_poly.entity_id
_entity_poly.type
_entity_poly.pdbx_seq_one_letter_code
_entity_poly.pdbx_strand_id
1 'polypeptide(L)'
;MSNRESEKSFTRWNPRSSINRPPTPDGDEEPEQELTLQEIINIKLIESGEKEKLKELLRERLIECGWRDEMKALCRAFTKKKGRNNVTVDDLVHVITPKGRASVPDSVKAELLQRIRSFLVSAAI
;
A
#
# COMPACT_ATOMS: atom_id res chain seq x y z
N MET A 1 -45.34 47.38 -38.90
CA MET A 1 -46.15 46.19 -39.21
C MET A 1 -45.32 45.30 -40.15
N SER A 2 -45.28 43.99 -39.86
CA SER A 2 -44.91 42.80 -40.67
C SER A 2 -44.45 43.01 -42.12
N ASN A 3 -43.58 42.21 -42.75
CA ASN A 3 -42.99 40.87 -42.57
C ASN A 3 -41.79 40.82 -43.55
N ARG A 4 -40.64 40.19 -43.24
CA ARG A 4 -40.23 38.79 -43.46
C ARG A 4 -40.06 38.35 -44.93
N GLU A 5 -38.95 37.62 -45.11
CA GLU A 5 -38.51 36.75 -46.24
C GLU A 5 -37.68 37.47 -47.32
N SER A 6 -36.54 36.96 -47.80
CA SER A 6 -35.87 35.66 -47.66
C SER A 6 -34.40 35.79 -48.15
N GLU A 7 -33.54 35.01 -47.51
CA GLU A 7 -32.27 34.39 -47.94
C GLU A 7 -31.48 34.96 -49.14
N LYS A 8 -30.16 35.11 -48.94
CA LYS A 8 -29.15 34.38 -49.73
C LYS A 8 -27.77 34.42 -49.08
N SER A 9 -27.17 33.25 -49.02
CA SER A 9 -25.94 32.87 -48.36
C SER A 9 -24.69 33.39 -49.06
N PHE A 10 -23.58 33.28 -48.31
CA PHE A 10 -22.25 32.93 -48.80
C PHE A 10 -21.29 34.10 -49.09
N THR A 11 -20.41 34.40 -48.13
CA THR A 11 -18.95 34.41 -48.37
C THR A 11 -18.16 34.17 -47.08
N ARG A 12 -17.50 33.00 -47.04
CA ARG A 12 -16.08 32.80 -46.73
C ARG A 12 -15.51 33.50 -45.48
N TRP A 13 -15.40 32.74 -44.38
CA TRP A 13 -14.53 33.09 -43.26
C TRP A 13 -13.08 33.24 -43.74
N ASN A 14 -12.49 34.40 -43.50
CA ASN A 14 -11.08 34.71 -43.75
C ASN A 14 -10.29 34.48 -42.45
N PRO A 15 -9.37 33.49 -42.40
CA PRO A 15 -8.67 33.12 -41.18
C PRO A 15 -7.39 33.97 -41.07
N ARG A 16 -7.44 35.11 -40.39
CA ARG A 16 -6.26 35.77 -39.79
C ARG A 16 -6.65 37.08 -39.11
N SER A 17 -6.88 37.01 -37.81
CA SER A 17 -6.52 38.10 -36.88
C SER A 17 -6.24 37.50 -35.51
N SER A 18 -4.96 37.21 -35.32
CA SER A 18 -4.19 37.10 -34.08
C SER A 18 -4.96 37.11 -32.76
N ILE A 19 -5.12 35.92 -32.18
CA ILE A 19 -5.08 35.75 -30.73
C ILE A 19 -3.95 34.76 -30.50
N ASN A 20 -2.86 35.21 -29.87
CA ASN A 20 -1.86 34.33 -29.30
C ASN A 20 -2.56 33.50 -28.20
N ARG A 21 -3.12 32.35 -28.59
CA ARG A 21 -3.55 31.34 -27.64
C ARG A 21 -2.25 30.64 -27.21
N PRO A 22 -1.88 30.66 -25.91
CA PRO A 22 -0.77 29.84 -25.45
C PRO A 22 -1.06 28.39 -25.88
N PRO A 23 -0.04 27.58 -26.21
CA PRO A 23 -0.27 26.15 -26.41
C PRO A 23 -1.01 25.68 -25.16
N THR A 24 -2.26 25.24 -25.35
CA THR A 24 -2.86 24.33 -24.39
C THR A 24 -1.82 23.23 -24.24
N PRO A 25 -1.31 22.94 -23.03
CA PRO A 25 -0.48 21.78 -22.82
C PRO A 25 -1.22 20.63 -23.50
N ASP A 26 -0.62 20.07 -24.55
CA ASP A 26 -1.13 18.86 -25.17
C ASP A 26 -1.44 17.94 -24.01
N GLY A 27 -2.71 17.57 -23.87
CA GLY A 27 -3.21 16.89 -22.68
C GLY A 27 -2.22 15.81 -22.34
N ASP A 28 -1.43 16.06 -21.30
CA ASP A 28 -0.45 15.11 -20.82
C ASP A 28 -1.29 13.86 -20.61
N GLU A 29 -1.04 12.84 -21.42
CA GLU A 29 -1.41 11.48 -21.08
C GLU A 29 -0.83 11.33 -19.68
N GLU A 30 -1.67 11.50 -18.64
CA GLU A 30 -1.23 11.25 -17.29
C GLU A 30 -0.65 9.85 -17.37
N PRO A 31 0.64 9.66 -17.07
CA PRO A 31 1.24 8.37 -17.24
C PRO A 31 0.43 7.43 -16.37
N GLU A 32 -0.39 6.59 -17.00
CA GLU A 32 -1.13 5.54 -16.31
C GLU A 32 -0.05 4.68 -15.68
N GLN A 33 0.27 4.98 -14.42
CA GLN A 33 1.30 4.26 -13.69
C GLN A 33 0.75 2.86 -13.50
N GLU A 34 1.14 1.98 -14.42
CA GLU A 34 0.76 0.60 -14.42
C GLU A 34 1.25 -0.01 -13.10
N LEU A 35 0.32 -0.48 -12.29
CA LEU A 35 0.64 -1.04 -10.98
C LEU A 35 1.59 -2.22 -11.16
N THR A 36 2.62 -2.27 -10.33
CA THR A 36 3.51 -3.42 -10.30
C THR A 36 2.74 -4.66 -9.87
N LEU A 37 3.17 -5.84 -10.32
CA LEU A 37 2.58 -7.11 -9.90
C LEU A 37 2.54 -7.26 -8.37
N GLN A 38 3.55 -6.75 -7.66
CA GLN A 38 3.59 -6.75 -6.20
C GLN A 38 2.48 -5.88 -5.59
N GLU A 39 2.19 -4.72 -6.17
CA GLU A 39 1.08 -3.86 -5.73
C GLU A 39 -0.27 -4.51 -5.99
N ILE A 40 -0.45 -5.12 -7.17
CA ILE A 40 -1.68 -5.86 -7.51
C ILE A 40 -1.93 -7.00 -6.52
N ILE A 41 -0.90 -7.79 -6.20
CA ILE A 41 -0.98 -8.86 -5.20
C ILE A 41 -1.37 -8.30 -3.82
N ASN A 42 -0.73 -7.21 -3.39
CA ASN A 42 -1.01 -6.58 -2.11
C ASN A 42 -2.43 -6.05 -2.02
N ILE A 43 -2.95 -5.42 -3.09
CA ILE A 43 -4.33 -4.96 -3.18
C ILE A 43 -5.28 -6.15 -3.03
N LYS A 44 -5.11 -7.22 -3.82
CA LYS A 44 -6.00 -8.39 -3.71
C LYS A 44 -5.94 -9.06 -2.35
N LEU A 45 -4.77 -9.14 -1.71
CA LEU A 45 -4.64 -9.67 -0.35
C LEU A 45 -5.41 -8.81 0.68
N ILE A 46 -5.46 -7.49 0.49
CA ILE A 46 -6.19 -6.58 1.37
C ILE A 46 -7.70 -6.69 1.12
N GLU A 47 -8.14 -6.55 -0.13
CA GLU A 47 -9.57 -6.52 -0.49
C GLU A 47 -10.28 -7.85 -0.22
N SER A 48 -9.59 -8.98 -0.40
CA SER A 48 -10.12 -10.30 -0.05
C SER A 48 -10.15 -10.57 1.46
N GLY A 49 -9.55 -9.70 2.28
CA GLY A 49 -9.36 -9.90 3.72
C GLY A 49 -8.31 -10.96 4.08
N GLU A 50 -7.63 -11.57 3.11
CA GLU A 50 -6.65 -12.62 3.35
C GLU A 50 -5.43 -12.10 4.14
N LYS A 51 -5.04 -10.83 3.92
CA LYS A 51 -4.00 -10.18 4.71
C LYS A 51 -4.31 -10.17 6.21
N GLU A 52 -5.57 -9.98 6.59
CA GLU A 52 -5.95 -9.95 8.01
C GLU A 52 -5.95 -11.37 8.59
N LYS A 53 -6.40 -12.37 7.83
CA LYS A 53 -6.29 -13.79 8.25
C LYS A 53 -4.84 -14.21 8.44
N LEU A 54 -3.94 -13.79 7.55
CA LEU A 54 -2.49 -14.04 7.67
C LEU A 54 -1.90 -13.35 8.91
N LYS A 55 -2.33 -12.13 9.22
CA LYS A 55 -1.90 -11.41 10.43
C LYS A 55 -2.38 -12.10 11.70
N GLU A 56 -3.62 -12.59 11.74
CA GLU A 56 -4.13 -13.35 12.88
C GLU A 56 -3.38 -14.67 13.05
N LEU A 57 -3.21 -15.44 11.97
CA LEU A 57 -2.43 -16.69 12.00
C LEU A 57 -1.00 -16.45 12.51
N LEU A 58 -0.32 -15.42 12.02
CA LEU A 58 1.01 -15.06 12.52
C LEU A 58 0.97 -14.76 14.02
N ARG A 59 -0.01 -13.98 14.48
CA ARG A 59 -0.17 -13.63 15.89
C ARG A 59 -0.37 -14.87 16.75
N GLU A 60 -1.26 -15.77 16.35
CA GLU A 60 -1.52 -17.05 17.03
C GLU A 60 -0.24 -17.88 17.14
N ARG A 61 0.47 -18.10 16.04
CA ARG A 61 1.72 -18.88 16.03
C ARG A 61 2.81 -18.28 16.89
N LEU A 62 2.97 -16.95 16.89
CA LEU A 62 3.94 -16.26 17.75
C LEU A 62 3.57 -16.31 19.24
N ILE A 63 2.29 -16.50 19.57
CA ILE A 63 1.86 -16.75 20.95
C ILE A 63 2.14 -18.20 21.32
N GLU A 64 1.72 -19.15 20.49
CA GLU A 64 1.85 -20.59 20.73
C GLU A 64 3.30 -21.05 20.88
N CYS A 65 4.21 -20.53 20.05
CA CYS A 65 5.63 -20.87 20.14
C CYS A 65 6.38 -20.11 21.24
N GLY A 66 5.69 -19.27 22.02
CA GLY A 66 6.26 -18.52 23.15
C GLY A 66 7.02 -17.25 22.76
N TRP A 67 7.13 -16.91 21.48
CA TRP A 67 7.86 -15.72 20.99
C TRP A 67 7.38 -14.43 21.67
N ARG A 68 6.07 -14.25 21.82
CA ARG A 68 5.50 -13.05 22.46
C ARG A 68 5.98 -12.89 23.90
N ASP A 69 6.07 -13.98 24.64
CA ASP A 69 6.47 -13.93 26.05
C ASP A 69 7.98 -13.76 26.21
N GLU A 70 8.78 -14.30 25.28
CA GLU A 70 10.20 -14.01 25.15
C GLU A 70 10.43 -12.51 24.91
N MET A 71 9.72 -11.88 23.97
CA MET A 71 9.86 -10.45 23.69
C MET A 71 9.51 -9.60 24.91
N LYS A 72 8.43 -9.93 25.63
CA LYS A 72 8.10 -9.24 26.89
C LYS A 72 9.18 -9.44 27.96
N ALA A 73 9.80 -10.62 28.04
CA ALA A 73 10.88 -10.88 28.99
C ALA A 73 12.10 -10.01 28.68
N LEU A 74 12.45 -9.85 27.40
CA LEU A 74 13.51 -8.95 26.95
C LEU A 74 13.20 -7.48 27.29
N CYS A 75 11.95 -7.01 27.07
CA CYS A 75 11.53 -5.68 27.52
C CYS A 75 11.80 -5.49 29.02
N ARG A 76 11.31 -6.43 29.84
CA ARG A 76 11.43 -6.35 31.31
C ARG A 76 12.89 -6.35 31.76
N ALA A 77 13.72 -7.19 31.15
CA ALA A 77 15.15 -7.25 31.46
C ALA A 77 15.86 -5.93 31.12
N PHE A 78 15.56 -5.35 29.96
CA PHE A 78 16.11 -4.07 29.55
C PHE A 78 15.71 -2.93 30.49
N THR A 79 14.41 -2.82 30.79
CA THR A 79 13.89 -1.80 31.72
C THR A 79 14.46 -1.95 33.13
N LYS A 80 14.64 -3.19 33.61
CA LYS A 80 15.28 -3.45 34.92
C LYS A 80 16.74 -3.02 34.93
N LYS A 81 17.47 -3.22 33.82
CA LYS A 81 18.90 -2.88 33.71
C LYS A 81 19.14 -1.37 33.59
N LYS A 82 18.36 -0.67 32.75
CA LYS A 82 18.52 0.78 32.50
C LYS A 82 17.84 1.65 33.56
N GLY A 83 16.85 1.09 34.27
CA GLY A 83 16.01 1.78 35.25
C GLY A 83 14.76 2.38 34.60
N ARG A 84 13.60 2.21 35.25
CA ARG A 84 12.28 2.54 34.67
C ARG A 84 12.16 3.98 34.16
N ASN A 85 12.78 4.94 34.84
CA ASN A 85 12.71 6.36 34.49
C ASN A 85 13.64 6.74 33.32
N ASN A 86 14.50 5.82 32.87
CA ASN A 86 15.52 6.06 31.86
C ASN A 86 15.24 5.31 30.54
N VAL A 87 14.04 4.72 30.38
CA VAL A 87 13.66 3.92 29.22
C VAL A 87 12.49 4.56 28.49
N THR A 88 12.67 4.82 27.19
CA THR A 88 11.59 5.23 26.29
C THR A 88 11.04 4.04 25.51
N VAL A 89 9.89 4.21 24.86
CA VAL A 89 9.36 3.19 23.93
C VAL A 89 10.31 3.00 22.75
N ASP A 90 10.90 4.08 22.24
CA ASP A 90 11.83 4.04 21.12
C ASP A 90 13.09 3.21 21.45
N ASP A 91 13.65 3.39 22.66
CA ASP A 91 14.75 2.56 23.16
C ASP A 91 14.40 1.06 23.12
N LEU A 92 13.19 0.71 23.56
CA LEU A 92 12.71 -0.67 23.57
C LEU A 92 12.54 -1.20 22.14
N VAL A 93 11.95 -0.42 21.24
CA VAL A 93 11.78 -0.79 19.83
C VAL A 93 13.14 -1.04 19.19
N HIS A 94 14.11 -0.15 19.40
CA HIS A 94 15.45 -0.26 18.84
C HIS A 94 16.16 -1.55 19.29
N VAL A 95 16.03 -1.90 20.57
CA VAL A 95 16.70 -3.08 21.14
C VAL A 95 15.99 -4.39 20.79
N ILE A 96 14.66 -4.38 20.77
CA ILE A 96 13.86 -5.62 20.67
C ILE A 96 13.57 -6.00 19.23
N THR A 97 13.35 -5.04 18.33
CA THR A 97 13.05 -5.32 16.92
C THR A 97 14.05 -6.26 16.24
N PRO A 98 15.39 -6.07 16.34
CA PRO A 98 16.34 -6.98 15.69
C PRO A 98 16.26 -8.40 16.27
N LYS A 99 16.07 -8.53 17.59
CA LYS A 99 15.90 -9.84 18.24
C LYS A 99 14.59 -10.51 17.85
N GLY A 100 13.49 -9.76 17.87
CA GLY A 100 12.18 -10.25 17.50
C GLY A 100 12.12 -10.74 16.05
N ARG A 101 12.74 -10.02 15.10
CA ARG A 101 12.81 -10.46 13.69
C ARG A 101 13.65 -11.72 13.53
N ALA A 102 14.77 -11.83 14.24
CA ALA A 102 15.67 -12.97 14.15
C ALA A 102 15.09 -14.24 14.81
N SER A 103 14.30 -14.09 15.88
CA SER A 103 13.76 -15.23 16.64
C SER A 103 12.45 -15.80 16.08
N VAL A 104 11.89 -15.25 14.99
CA VAL A 104 10.74 -15.85 14.32
C VAL A 104 11.13 -17.21 13.74
N PRO A 105 10.50 -18.32 14.16
CA PRO A 105 10.84 -19.65 13.65
C PRO A 105 10.55 -19.79 12.16
N ASP A 106 11.40 -20.54 11.45
CA ASP A 106 11.23 -20.77 10.01
C ASP A 106 9.99 -21.58 9.67
N SER A 107 9.50 -22.42 10.60
CA SER A 107 8.22 -23.13 10.45
C SER A 107 7.04 -22.16 10.32
N VAL A 108 7.01 -21.08 11.10
CA VAL A 108 5.96 -20.05 11.03
C VAL A 108 6.03 -19.29 9.71
N LYS A 109 7.25 -18.93 9.26
CA LYS A 109 7.45 -18.28 7.96
C LYS A 109 7.02 -19.19 6.80
N ALA A 110 7.35 -20.47 6.87
CA ALA A 110 6.98 -21.46 5.87
C ALA A 110 5.46 -21.66 5.81
N GLU A 111 4.77 -21.70 6.95
CA GLU A 111 3.30 -21.81 7.00
C GLU A 111 2.63 -20.58 6.35
N LEU A 112 3.09 -19.36 6.68
CA LEU A 112 2.57 -18.14 6.06
C LEU A 112 2.84 -18.09 4.55
N LEU A 113 4.04 -18.46 4.12
CA LEU A 113 4.40 -18.50 2.70
C LEU A 113 3.53 -19.51 1.95
N GLN A 114 3.24 -20.65 2.55
CA GLN A 114 2.34 -21.65 1.97
C GLN A 114 0.91 -21.11 1.83
N ARG A 115 0.39 -20.39 2.83
CA ARG A 115 -0.93 -19.75 2.76
C ARG A 115 -1.00 -18.70 1.65
N ILE A 116 0.04 -17.87 1.52
CA ILE A 116 0.13 -16.88 0.44
C ILE A 116 0.12 -17.58 -0.93
N ARG A 117 0.93 -18.63 -1.12
CA ARG A 117 0.95 -19.39 -2.38
C ARG A 117 -0.43 -20.00 -2.71
N SER A 118 -1.08 -20.61 -1.73
CA SER A 118 -2.43 -21.16 -1.91
C SER A 118 -3.44 -20.09 -2.30
N PHE A 119 -3.36 -18.90 -1.71
CA PHE A 119 -4.20 -17.77 -2.08
C PHE A 119 -3.96 -17.33 -3.51
N LEU A 120 -2.71 -17.17 -3.94
CA LEU A 120 -2.38 -16.75 -5.30
C LEU A 120 -2.93 -17.74 -6.35
N VAL A 121 -2.75 -19.04 -6.12
CA VAL A 121 -3.31 -20.09 -6.98
C VAL A 121 -4.84 -20.03 -7.01
N SER A 122 -5.48 -19.85 -5.85
CA SER A 122 -6.95 -19.76 -5.76
C SER A 122 -7.50 -18.49 -6.39
N ALA A 123 -6.75 -17.38 -6.36
CA ALA A 123 -7.14 -16.09 -6.91
C ALA A 123 -6.76 -15.93 -8.40
N ALA A 124 -6.19 -16.99 -9.00
CA ALA A 124 -5.70 -17.02 -10.38
C ALA A 124 -4.79 -15.83 -10.72
N ILE A 125 -3.88 -15.48 -9.79
CA ILE A 125 -2.81 -14.49 -9.98
C ILE A 125 -1.51 -15.20 -10.30
#